data_AF-A0A6N6S2C8-F1
#
_entry.id   AF-A0A6N6S2C8-F1
#
_cell.length_a   1.000
_cell.length_b   1.000
_cell.length_c   1.000
_cell.angle_alpha   90.00
_cell.angle_beta   90.00
_cell.angle_gamma   90.00
#
_symmetry.space_group_name_H-M   'P 1'
#
loop_
_entity.id
_entity.type
_entity.pdbx_description
1 polymer ?
#
loop_
_entity_poly.entity_id
_entity_poly.type
_entity_poly.pdbx_seq_one_letter_code
_entity_poly.pdbx_strand_id
1 'polypeptide(L)'
;MNTTSLFTDHDIYLFKEGNHFRLYNKLGSHRIATGGITGVYFAVWAPNAEKVSVVGDFNQWNKASHPLTPRKDGSGIWERFIEGIENGTVYKYHIISRHQNYMANKGDPFALRWETPPKTASLVWDM
;
A
#
# COMPACT_ATOMS: atom_id res chain seq x y z
N MET A 1 -6.03 16.47 9.21
CA MET A 1 -5.42 15.17 9.55
C MET A 1 -4.09 15.09 8.82
N ASN A 2 -2.97 14.97 9.55
CA ASN A 2 -1.65 14.88 8.92
C ASN A 2 -1.58 13.59 8.11
N THR A 3 -1.56 13.72 6.78
CA THR A 3 -1.38 12.59 5.88
C THR A 3 0.09 12.24 5.87
N THR A 4 0.49 11.19 6.58
CA THR A 4 1.85 10.66 6.51
C THR A 4 2.11 10.13 5.10
N SER A 5 3.12 10.68 4.42
CA SER A 5 3.54 10.28 3.06
C SER A 5 5.05 10.07 3.05
N LEU A 6 5.50 8.98 2.45
CA LEU A 6 6.93 8.75 2.20
C LEU A 6 7.39 9.38 0.88
N PHE A 7 6.48 9.75 -0.02
CA PHE A 7 6.81 10.40 -1.28
C PHE A 7 7.01 11.91 -1.08
N THR A 8 8.15 12.39 -1.55
CA THR A 8 8.41 13.80 -1.83
C THR A 8 7.95 14.15 -3.25
N ASP A 9 7.85 15.44 -3.56
CA ASP A 9 7.53 15.89 -4.93
C ASP A 9 8.57 15.41 -5.96
N HIS A 10 9.84 15.30 -5.55
CA HIS A 10 10.90 14.77 -6.41
C HIS A 10 10.74 13.27 -6.67
N ASP A 11 10.36 12.48 -5.66
CA ASP A 11 10.05 11.05 -5.84
C ASP A 11 8.92 10.86 -6.87
N ILE A 12 7.88 11.69 -6.80
CA ILE A 12 6.76 11.66 -7.74
C ILE A 12 7.17 12.10 -9.15
N TYR A 13 8.01 13.13 -9.27
CA TYR A 13 8.57 13.55 -10.55
C TYR A 13 9.34 12.39 -11.20
N LEU A 14 10.28 11.78 -10.48
CA LEU A 14 11.05 10.64 -10.99
C LEU A 14 10.16 9.43 -11.31
N PHE A 15 9.12 9.18 -10.50
CA PHE A 15 8.17 8.11 -10.74
C PHE A 15 7.43 8.29 -12.07
N LYS A 16 6.92 9.50 -12.35
CA LYS A 16 6.20 9.80 -13.58
C LYS A 16 7.08 9.70 -14.83
N GLU A 17 8.36 10.06 -14.72
CA GLU A 17 9.35 9.91 -15.79
C GLU A 17 9.86 8.45 -15.95
N GLY A 18 9.47 7.53 -15.06
CA GLY A 18 9.96 6.15 -15.07
C GLY A 18 11.41 5.99 -14.62
N ASN A 19 11.99 7.01 -13.97
CA ASN A 19 13.40 7.08 -13.58
C ASN A 19 13.65 6.93 -12.07
N HIS A 20 12.65 6.51 -11.30
CA HIS A 20 12.81 6.30 -9.85
C HIS A 20 13.34 4.90 -9.53
N PHE A 21 14.66 4.72 -9.56
CA PHE A 21 15.32 3.41 -9.35
C PHE A 21 15.23 2.84 -7.92
N ARG A 22 14.72 3.63 -6.97
CA ARG A 22 14.56 3.25 -5.55
C ARG A 22 13.10 3.30 -5.11
N LEU A 23 12.17 3.11 -6.05
CA LEU A 23 10.74 3.16 -5.80
C LEU A 23 10.28 2.13 -4.76
N TYR A 24 11.01 1.02 -4.63
CA TYR A 24 10.78 0.00 -3.59
C TYR A 24 10.97 0.51 -2.16
N ASN A 25 11.62 1.66 -1.93
CA ASN A 25 11.69 2.30 -0.62
C ASN A 25 10.43 3.13 -0.29
N LYS A 26 9.48 3.23 -1.24
CA LYS A 26 8.31 4.11 -1.16
C LYS A 26 7.00 3.33 -1.39
N LEU A 27 6.94 2.56 -2.47
CA LEU A 27 5.85 1.60 -2.72
C LEU A 27 6.04 0.33 -1.90
N GLY A 28 4.95 -0.35 -1.62
CA GLY A 28 4.92 -1.54 -0.78
C GLY A 28 4.43 -1.26 0.63
N SER A 29 4.82 -2.12 1.57
CA SER A 29 4.62 -1.94 3.01
C SER A 29 5.93 -1.56 3.71
N HIS A 30 5.92 -0.47 4.47
CA HIS A 30 7.09 0.05 5.19
C HIS A 30 6.76 0.29 6.66
N ARG A 31 7.45 -0.38 7.58
CA ARG A 31 7.33 -0.06 9.02
C ARG A 31 7.99 1.28 9.30
N ILE A 32 7.22 2.20 9.86
CA ILE A 32 7.69 3.55 10.19
C ILE A 32 7.11 3.99 11.54
N ALA A 33 7.76 4.97 12.16
CA ALA A 33 7.23 5.67 13.32
C ALA A 33 6.89 7.11 12.93
N THR A 34 5.66 7.55 13.22
CA THR A 34 5.21 8.92 13.02
C THR A 34 4.63 9.47 14.31
N GLY A 35 5.12 10.63 14.77
CA GLY A 35 4.66 11.21 16.04
C GLY A 35 4.85 10.30 17.27
N GLY A 36 5.84 9.41 17.26
CA GLY A 36 6.08 8.43 18.32
C GLY A 36 5.21 7.16 18.25
N ILE A 37 4.33 7.05 17.26
CA ILE A 37 3.46 5.88 17.06
C ILE A 37 4.03 5.02 15.92
N THR A 38 4.22 3.73 16.20
CA THR A 38 4.69 2.76 15.21
C THR A 38 3.52 2.18 14.42
N GLY A 39 3.74 1.97 13.12
CA GLY A 39 2.79 1.32 12.25
C GLY A 39 3.39 1.02 10.89
N VAL A 40 2.53 0.76 9.91
CA VAL A 40 2.94 0.45 8.54
C VAL A 40 2.36 1.48 7.59
N TYR A 41 3.23 2.06 6.78
CA TYR A 41 2.85 2.83 5.61
C TYR A 41 2.70 1.90 4.42
N PHE A 42 1.51 1.91 3.81
CA PHE A 42 1.20 1.16 2.60
C PHE A 42 1.10 2.11 1.43
N ALA A 43 1.71 1.75 0.30
CA ALA A 43 1.52 2.45 -0.96
C ALA A 43 1.51 1.53 -2.18
N VAL A 44 0.55 1.74 -3.08
CA VAL A 44 0.41 0.95 -4.32
C VAL A 44 0.01 1.85 -5.49
N TRP A 45 0.58 1.58 -6.67
CA TRP A 45 0.17 2.26 -7.90
C TRP A 45 -1.05 1.57 -8.51
N ALA A 46 -2.18 2.27 -8.56
CA ALA A 46 -3.45 1.77 -9.08
C ALA A 46 -4.27 2.92 -9.71
N PRO A 47 -3.81 3.48 -10.85
CA PRO A 47 -4.36 4.74 -11.40
C PRO A 47 -5.83 4.62 -11.84
N ASN A 48 -6.27 3.42 -12.23
CA ASN A 48 -7.63 3.16 -12.71
C ASN A 48 -8.55 2.58 -11.61
N ALA A 49 -8.08 2.53 -10.35
CA ALA A 49 -8.92 2.10 -9.23
C ALA A 49 -9.92 3.21 -8.85
N GLU A 50 -11.12 2.78 -8.46
CA GLU A 50 -12.11 3.63 -7.81
C GLU A 50 -11.88 3.64 -6.30
N LYS A 51 -11.54 2.48 -5.74
CA LYS A 51 -11.22 2.30 -4.31
C LYS A 51 -10.10 1.28 -4.15
N VAL A 52 -9.22 1.56 -3.21
CA VAL A 52 -8.20 0.61 -2.75
C VAL A 52 -8.26 0.55 -1.23
N SER A 53 -8.27 -0.66 -0.67
CA SER A 53 -8.20 -0.89 0.78
C SER A 53 -7.12 -1.91 1.11
N VAL A 54 -6.50 -1.80 2.28
CA VAL A 54 -5.64 -2.86 2.82
C VAL A 54 -6.51 -3.84 3.61
N VAL A 55 -6.39 -5.12 3.30
CA VAL A 55 -7.10 -6.20 4.01
C VAL A 55 -6.10 -7.22 4.52
N GLY A 56 -6.33 -7.75 5.71
CA GLY A 56 -5.43 -8.72 6.33
C GLY A 56 -5.95 -9.19 7.67
N ASP A 57 -5.14 -9.98 8.38
CA ASP A 57 -5.56 -10.59 9.65
C ASP A 57 -5.92 -9.53 10.71
N PHE A 58 -5.18 -8.41 10.73
CA PHE A 58 -5.39 -7.28 11.64
C PHE A 58 -6.77 -6.61 11.52
N ASN A 59 -7.48 -6.83 10.42
CA ASN A 59 -8.83 -6.31 10.21
C ASN A 59 -9.84 -7.40 9.79
N GLN A 60 -9.52 -8.66 10.06
CA GLN A 60 -10.36 -9.81 9.70
C GLN A 60 -10.73 -9.82 8.22
N TRP A 61 -9.82 -9.38 7.36
CA TRP A 61 -10.01 -9.27 5.91
C TRP A 61 -11.16 -8.33 5.49
N ASN A 62 -11.52 -7.36 6.34
CA ASN A 62 -12.60 -6.41 6.09
C ASN A 62 -12.21 -5.33 5.07
N LYS A 63 -12.80 -5.42 3.87
CA LYS A 63 -12.58 -4.54 2.70
C LYS A 63 -12.94 -3.07 2.92
N ALA A 64 -13.77 -2.75 3.92
CA ALA A 64 -14.23 -1.38 4.19
C ALA A 64 -13.45 -0.69 5.32
N SER A 65 -12.64 -1.45 6.08
CA SER A 65 -12.04 -0.96 7.34
C SER A 65 -10.86 0.00 7.13
N HIS A 66 -9.98 -0.30 6.16
CA HIS A 66 -8.73 0.44 5.95
C HIS A 66 -8.58 0.90 4.49
N PRO A 67 -9.44 1.82 4.01
CA PRO A 67 -9.29 2.42 2.69
C PRO A 67 -7.98 3.24 2.62
N LEU A 68 -7.30 3.17 1.48
CA LEU A 68 -6.19 4.04 1.12
C LEU A 68 -6.71 5.35 0.52
N THR A 69 -5.88 6.38 0.57
CA THR A 69 -6.19 7.68 -0.05
C THR A 69 -5.40 7.83 -1.35
N PRO A 70 -6.04 8.19 -2.48
CA PRO A 70 -5.31 8.51 -3.69
C PRO A 70 -4.56 9.82 -3.52
N ARG A 71 -3.31 9.87 -3.98
CA ARG A 71 -2.52 11.10 -3.99
C ARG A 71 -3.14 12.13 -4.95
N LYS A 72 -3.12 13.40 -4.54
CA LYS A 72 -3.69 14.52 -5.32
C LYS A 72 -2.79 15.03 -6.45
N ASP A 73 -1.63 14.43 -6.63
CA ASP A 73 -0.63 14.82 -7.63
C ASP A 73 -0.86 14.17 -9.01
N GLY A 74 -1.90 13.35 -9.17
CA GLY A 74 -2.20 12.66 -10.42
C GLY A 74 -1.26 11.49 -10.77
N SER A 75 -0.42 11.04 -9.83
CA SER A 75 0.42 9.83 -10.02
C SER A 75 -0.38 8.54 -10.11
N GLY A 76 -1.60 8.51 -9.55
CA GLY A 76 -2.40 7.29 -9.41
C GLY A 76 -1.91 6.36 -8.29
N ILE A 77 -1.03 6.84 -7.41
CA ILE A 77 -0.58 6.14 -6.22
C ILE A 77 -1.64 6.31 -5.11
N TRP A 78 -1.90 5.21 -4.41
CA TRP A 78 -2.77 5.15 -3.24
C TRP A 78 -1.91 4.88 -2.01
N GLU A 79 -2.13 5.62 -0.93
CA GLU A 79 -1.29 5.51 0.27
C GLU A 79 -2.08 5.70 1.57
N ARG A 80 -1.56 5.09 2.64
CA ARG A 80 -2.02 5.35 4.02
C ARG A 80 -1.03 4.77 5.03
N PHE A 81 -0.85 5.48 6.13
CA PHE A 81 -0.25 4.95 7.35
C PHE A 81 -1.33 4.33 8.25
N ILE A 82 -1.08 3.12 8.77
CA ILE A 82 -1.96 2.40 9.69
C ILE A 82 -1.14 2.04 10.93
N GLU A 83 -1.59 2.53 12.08
CA GLU A 83 -0.98 2.32 13.40
C GLU A 83 -1.12 0.87 13.87
N GLY A 84 -0.16 0.40 14.68
CA GLY A 84 -0.25 -0.89 15.38
C GLY A 84 -0.14 -2.15 14.51
N ILE A 85 0.23 -2.01 13.24
CA ILE A 85 0.55 -3.15 12.38
C ILE A 85 2.01 -3.57 12.58
N GLU A 86 2.21 -4.86 12.83
CA GLU A 86 3.50 -5.43 13.15
C GLU A 86 4.17 -6.15 11.97
N ASN A 87 5.48 -6.36 12.09
CA ASN A 87 6.25 -7.20 11.18
C ASN A 87 5.67 -8.63 11.12
N GLY A 88 5.62 -9.21 9.92
CA GLY A 88 5.01 -10.50 9.66
C GLY A 88 3.50 -10.46 9.43
N THR A 89 2.84 -9.30 9.55
CA THR A 89 1.40 -9.17 9.29
C THR A 89 1.07 -9.54 7.85
N VAL A 90 0.10 -10.45 7.67
CA VAL A 90 -0.38 -10.89 6.36
C VAL A 90 -1.40 -9.89 5.79
N TYR A 91 -1.23 -9.48 4.53
CA TYR A 91 -2.13 -8.53 3.87
C TYR A 91 -2.26 -8.73 2.35
N LYS A 92 -3.30 -8.09 1.79
CA LYS A 92 -3.53 -7.86 0.36
C LYS A 92 -4.12 -6.47 0.15
N TYR A 93 -4.07 -5.98 -1.08
CA TYR A 93 -4.88 -4.86 -1.53
C TYR A 93 -6.21 -5.37 -2.09
N HIS A 94 -7.32 -4.91 -1.53
CA HIS A 94 -8.63 -5.01 -2.16
C HIS A 94 -8.83 -3.83 -3.10
N ILE A 95 -8.97 -4.10 -4.39
CA ILE A 95 -9.08 -3.08 -5.44
C ILE A 95 -10.45 -3.20 -6.09
N ILE A 96 -11.15 -2.07 -6.20
CA ILE A 96 -12.36 -1.90 -7.01
C ILE A 96 -11.97 -0.99 -8.19
N SER A 97 -12.14 -1.48 -9.41
CA SER A 97 -11.85 -0.77 -10.65
C SER A 97 -12.98 0.18 -11.03
N ARG A 98 -12.64 1.31 -11.65
CA ARG A 98 -13.62 2.22 -12.28
C ARG A 98 -14.26 1.61 -13.55
N HIS A 99 -13.70 0.51 -14.03
CA HIS A 99 -14.11 -0.14 -15.28
C HIS A 99 -14.64 -1.54 -15.00
N GLN A 100 -15.71 -1.90 -15.72
CA GLN A 100 -16.21 -3.27 -15.86
C GLN A 100 -16.59 -3.97 -14.53
N ASN A 101 -16.91 -3.20 -13.47
CA ASN A 101 -17.21 -3.73 -12.14
C ASN A 101 -16.14 -4.69 -11.59
N TYR A 102 -14.90 -4.59 -12.07
CA TYR A 102 -13.83 -5.50 -11.67
C TYR A 102 -13.42 -5.23 -10.22
N MET A 103 -13.42 -6.28 -9.40
CA MET A 103 -12.94 -6.24 -8.03
C MET A 103 -12.07 -7.46 -7.73
N ALA A 104 -10.95 -7.25 -7.03
CA ALA A 104 -10.04 -8.34 -6.70
C ALA A 104 -9.24 -8.07 -5.43
N ASN A 105 -8.80 -9.14 -4.78
CA ASN A 105 -7.74 -9.09 -3.78
C ASN A 105 -6.41 -9.41 -4.48
N LYS A 106 -5.47 -8.48 -4.44
CA LYS A 106 -4.13 -8.62 -5.06
C LYS A 106 -3.07 -8.59 -3.97
N GLY A 107 -2.08 -9.47 -4.09
CA GLY A 107 -0.84 -9.29 -3.34
C GLY A 107 -0.13 -8.01 -3.81
N ASP A 108 0.74 -7.51 -2.97
CA ASP A 108 1.49 -6.28 -3.21
C ASP A 108 2.59 -6.51 -4.25
N PRO A 109 2.61 -5.75 -5.36
CA PRO A 109 3.68 -5.84 -6.36
C PRO A 109 5.09 -5.58 -5.81
N PHE A 110 5.20 -4.85 -4.69
CA PHE A 110 6.43 -4.49 -4.01
C PHE A 110 6.62 -5.24 -2.68
N ALA A 111 5.89 -6.33 -2.45
CA ALA A 111 6.08 -7.15 -1.25
C ALA A 111 7.50 -7.72 -1.16
N LEU A 112 8.13 -7.49 -0.01
CA LEU A 112 9.42 -8.07 0.35
C LEU A 112 9.31 -9.56 0.73
N ARG A 113 8.13 -9.99 1.21
CA ARG A 113 7.86 -11.37 1.59
C ARG A 113 6.42 -11.78 1.28
N TRP A 114 6.25 -13.08 0.99
CA TRP A 114 4.97 -13.70 0.66
C TRP A 114 4.71 -14.92 1.53
N GLU A 115 3.44 -15.27 1.68
CA GLU A 115 3.06 -16.55 2.30
C GLU A 115 3.58 -17.73 1.45
N THR A 116 3.81 -18.86 2.10
CA THR A 116 4.19 -20.09 1.39
C THR A 116 3.05 -20.54 0.46
N PRO A 117 3.35 -20.92 -0.80
CA PRO A 117 2.36 -21.48 -1.71
C PRO A 117 1.57 -22.65 -1.09
N PRO A 118 0.27 -22.80 -1.42
CA PRO A 118 -0.50 -22.13 -2.48
C PRO A 118 -1.08 -20.76 -2.07
N LYS A 119 -0.76 -20.26 -0.89
CA LYS A 119 -1.25 -18.96 -0.43
C LYS A 119 -0.60 -17.82 -1.20
N THR A 120 -1.28 -16.68 -1.27
CA THR A 120 -0.94 -15.56 -2.17
C THR A 120 -0.97 -14.20 -1.49
N ALA A 121 -0.98 -14.14 -0.16
CA ALA A 121 -0.90 -12.87 0.54
C ALA A 121 0.55 -12.43 0.74
N SER A 122 0.73 -11.13 0.80
CA SER A 122 1.99 -10.47 1.12
C SER A 122 2.15 -10.40 2.64
N LEU A 123 3.39 -10.33 3.11
CA LEU A 123 3.69 -10.06 4.52
C LEU A 123 4.37 -8.71 4.62
N VAL A 124 3.96 -7.93 5.63
CA VAL A 124 4.78 -6.82 6.12
C VAL A 124 6.11 -7.40 6.55
N TRP A 125 7.20 -6.91 5.97
CA TRP A 125 8.53 -7.42 6.27
C TRP A 125 9.55 -6.29 6.27
N ASP A 126 10.43 -6.28 7.26
CA ASP A 126 11.59 -5.38 7.29
C ASP A 126 12.83 -6.11 6.77
N MET A 127 13.67 -5.39 6.02
CA MET A 127 15.02 -5.85 5.63
C MET A 127 16.07 -5.41 6.63
#